data_AF-A0A3R7MJU2-F1
#
_entry.id   AF-A0A3R7MJU2-F1
#
_cell.length_a   1.000
_cell.length_b   1.000
_cell.length_c   1.000
_cell.angle_alpha   90.00
_cell.angle_beta   90.00
_cell.angle_gamma   90.00
#
_symmetry.space_group_name_H-M   'P 1'
#
loop_
_entity.id
_entity.type
_entity.pdbx_description
1 polymer ?
#
loop_
_entity_poly.entity_id
_entity_poly.type
_entity_poly.pdbx_seq_one_letter_code
_entity_poly.pdbx_strand_id
1 'polypeptide(L)'
;MLRGIRILSTADDGCALVDCRAGRECVITNGAPNCQCQASCPDHFAPVCGTDDNSYDNHCLLHRHACLTESPIGIFHKGFCKKAKQVKPKKKEVNDDEPDVCYSAQRDAFLVVVNRHWQETLDSQPWHVAGMTFRESLWGRFYSCDRDRDNYLGTDELLNCTSSAPFRARPEQDQELTRALCVDALIDAADVNRDWRLDFEEFTTMLSPGYRPPQKQCSLEGSKYYDGEDVHVDGNHW
;
A
#
# COMPACT_ATOMS: atom_id res chain seq x y z
N MET A 1 -21.99 49.86 62.63
CA MET A 1 -22.05 49.94 61.15
C MET A 1 -21.28 48.76 60.58
N LEU A 2 -21.90 48.05 59.64
CA LEU A 2 -21.45 46.82 58.97
C LEU A 2 -20.15 46.99 58.18
N ARG A 3 -19.25 45.99 58.23
CA ARG A 3 -18.44 45.39 57.14
C ARG A 3 -17.88 44.06 57.67
N GLY A 4 -17.99 42.87 57.11
CA GLY A 4 -18.51 42.36 55.84
C GLY A 4 -17.92 40.95 55.72
N ILE A 5 -18.65 39.92 56.15
CA ILE A 5 -18.21 38.53 56.00
C ILE A 5 -18.37 38.20 54.51
N ARG A 6 -17.24 37.96 53.82
CA ARG A 6 -17.24 37.41 52.46
C ARG A 6 -17.78 35.98 52.54
N ILE A 7 -19.04 35.81 52.15
CA ILE A 7 -19.57 34.50 51.78
C ILE A 7 -18.86 34.12 50.49
N LEU A 8 -17.96 33.13 50.56
CA LEU A 8 -17.51 32.42 49.38
C LEU A 8 -18.71 31.62 48.87
N SER A 9 -19.36 32.16 47.84
CA SER A 9 -20.31 31.44 47.00
C SER A 9 -19.53 30.34 46.28
N THR A 10 -19.35 29.18 46.90
CA THR A 10 -19.04 27.98 46.14
C THR A 10 -20.36 27.54 45.53
N ALA A 11 -20.60 27.98 44.30
CA ALA A 11 -21.50 27.24 43.44
C ALA A 11 -20.97 25.81 43.42
N ASP A 12 -21.68 24.92 44.08
CA ASP A 12 -21.44 23.48 44.05
C ASP A 12 -21.75 23.03 42.62
N ASP A 13 -20.75 23.13 41.76
CA ASP A 13 -20.81 22.60 40.40
C ASP A 13 -20.80 21.08 40.56
N GLY A 14 -21.98 20.47 40.56
CA GLY A 14 -22.15 19.05 40.87
C GLY A 14 -21.30 18.11 40.01
N CYS A 15 -20.72 18.57 38.90
CA CYS A 15 -19.80 17.83 38.06
C CYS A 15 -18.31 18.02 38.40
N ALA A 16 -17.94 18.92 39.31
CA ALA A 16 -16.55 19.29 39.60
C ALA A 16 -15.67 18.14 40.13
N LEU A 17 -16.27 17.11 40.72
CA LEU A 17 -15.57 15.95 41.28
C LEU A 17 -15.99 14.62 40.62
N VAL A 18 -16.75 14.67 39.52
CA VAL A 18 -17.27 13.47 38.86
C VAL A 18 -16.39 13.12 37.66
N ASP A 19 -15.73 11.96 37.75
CA ASP A 19 -14.96 11.40 36.64
C ASP A 19 -15.80 10.38 35.86
N CYS A 20 -16.13 10.73 34.62
CA CYS A 20 -16.92 9.88 33.73
C CYS A 20 -16.01 9.02 32.86
N ARG A 21 -16.41 7.76 32.62
CA ARG A 21 -15.68 6.87 31.70
C ARG A 21 -15.60 7.48 30.30
N ALA A 22 -14.53 7.14 29.56
CA ALA A 22 -14.29 7.62 28.20
C ALA A 22 -15.55 7.58 27.31
N GLY A 23 -15.77 8.65 26.54
CA GLY A 23 -16.94 8.83 25.68
C GLY A 23 -18.18 9.37 26.40
N ARG A 24 -18.05 9.73 27.68
CA ARG A 24 -19.11 10.36 28.48
C ARG A 24 -18.70 11.74 28.98
N GLU A 25 -19.69 12.58 29.21
CA GLU A 25 -19.58 13.89 29.84
C GLU A 25 -20.51 13.96 31.06
N CYS A 26 -20.10 14.69 32.08
CA CYS A 26 -20.95 14.93 33.25
C CYS A 26 -21.94 16.05 32.94
N VAL A 27 -23.22 15.78 33.20
CA VAL A 27 -24.30 16.76 33.08
C VAL A 27 -25.20 16.71 34.31
N ILE A 28 -25.69 17.86 34.75
CA ILE A 28 -26.63 17.94 35.87
C ILE A 28 -28.04 17.64 35.36
N THR A 29 -28.63 16.53 35.80
CA THR A 29 -30.01 16.14 35.48
C THR A 29 -30.81 16.09 36.79
N ASN A 30 -31.92 16.82 36.87
CA ASN A 30 -32.77 16.90 38.07
C ASN A 30 -32.02 17.28 39.37
N GLY A 31 -31.01 18.15 39.25
CA GLY A 31 -30.21 18.62 40.40
C GLY A 31 -29.11 17.65 40.87
N ALA A 32 -28.86 16.57 40.14
CA ALA A 32 -27.78 15.61 40.44
C ALA A 32 -26.86 15.41 39.22
N PRO A 33 -25.54 15.20 39.43
CA PRO A 33 -24.61 14.90 38.34
C PRO A 33 -24.84 13.49 37.78
N ASN A 34 -24.81 13.38 36.45
CA ASN A 34 -24.97 12.13 35.72
C ASN A 34 -24.02 12.08 34.52
N CYS A 35 -23.42 10.92 34.25
CA CYS A 35 -22.53 10.71 33.11
C CYS A 35 -23.35 10.28 31.89
N GLN A 36 -23.49 11.16 30.91
CA GLN A 36 -24.18 10.88 29.65
C GLN A 36 -23.18 10.74 28.50
N CYS A 37 -23.56 10.09 27.41
CA CYS A 37 -22.69 10.00 26.24
C CYS A 37 -22.41 11.40 25.67
N GLN A 38 -21.15 11.65 25.29
CA GLN A 38 -20.74 12.95 24.74
C GLN A 38 -21.62 13.35 23.56
N ALA A 39 -22.15 14.58 23.58
CA ALA A 39 -22.99 15.10 22.52
C ALA A 39 -22.23 15.20 21.18
N SER A 40 -20.97 15.67 21.23
CA SER A 40 -20.10 15.86 20.07
C SER A 40 -18.63 15.54 20.40
N CYS A 41 -17.83 15.35 19.35
CA CYS A 41 -16.39 15.12 19.45
C CYS A 41 -15.63 16.22 18.68
N PRO A 42 -14.40 16.57 19.10
CA PRO A 42 -13.55 17.46 18.32
C PRO A 42 -13.26 16.90 16.93
N ASP A 43 -13.35 17.76 15.92
CA ASP A 43 -13.10 17.40 14.52
C ASP A 43 -11.58 17.37 14.22
N HIS A 44 -10.94 16.31 14.72
CA HIS A 44 -9.53 16.02 14.44
C HIS A 44 -9.42 14.62 13.86
N PHE A 45 -8.51 14.46 12.90
CA PHE A 45 -8.31 13.21 12.19
C PHE A 45 -7.09 12.46 12.75
N ALA A 46 -7.36 11.44 13.56
CA ALA A 46 -6.36 10.60 14.21
C ALA A 46 -6.92 9.16 14.32
N PRO A 47 -6.99 8.43 13.19
CA PRO A 47 -7.81 7.22 13.10
C PRO A 47 -7.35 6.11 14.05
N VAL A 48 -8.32 5.31 14.53
CA VAL A 48 -8.09 4.16 15.41
C VAL A 48 -8.95 2.97 14.98
N CYS A 49 -8.42 1.77 15.20
CA CYS A 49 -9.14 0.51 15.03
C CYS A 49 -9.73 0.08 16.38
N GLY A 50 -11.03 -0.11 16.44
CA GLY A 50 -11.72 -0.61 17.62
C GLY A 50 -11.56 -2.11 17.80
N THR A 51 -11.77 -2.60 19.02
CA THR A 51 -11.86 -4.05 19.31
C THR A 51 -13.09 -4.72 18.70
N ASP A 52 -13.95 -3.93 18.05
CA ASP A 52 -15.12 -4.35 17.27
C ASP A 52 -14.83 -4.41 15.76
N ASP A 53 -13.54 -4.36 15.37
CA ASP A 53 -13.06 -4.34 13.99
C ASP A 53 -13.55 -3.16 13.13
N ASN A 54 -14.15 -2.14 13.76
CA ASN A 54 -14.56 -0.91 13.10
C ASN A 54 -13.50 0.18 13.26
N SER A 55 -13.37 1.01 12.22
CA SER A 55 -12.47 2.17 12.26
C SER A 55 -13.21 3.43 12.62
N TYR A 56 -12.57 4.27 13.43
CA TYR A 56 -13.12 5.56 13.88
C TYR A 56 -12.13 6.67 13.55
N ASP A 57 -12.62 7.83 13.08
CA ASP A 57 -11.76 8.93 12.64
C ASP A 57 -10.90 9.51 13.79
N ASN A 58 -11.31 9.29 15.04
CA ASN A 58 -10.51 9.54 16.23
C ASN A 58 -11.01 8.74 17.45
N HIS A 59 -10.21 8.76 18.52
CA HIS A 59 -10.50 8.08 19.78
C HIS A 59 -11.79 8.56 20.48
N CYS A 60 -12.16 9.84 20.32
CA CYS A 60 -13.39 10.37 20.90
C CYS A 60 -14.62 9.72 20.25
N LEU A 61 -14.63 9.64 18.91
CA LEU A 61 -15.73 9.00 18.16
C LEU A 61 -15.88 7.52 18.51
N LEU A 62 -14.77 6.80 18.72
CA LEU A 62 -14.78 5.41 19.20
C LEU A 62 -15.49 5.30 20.56
N HIS A 63 -15.05 6.08 21.55
CA HIS A 63 -15.62 5.98 22.89
C HIS A 63 -17.07 6.49 22.96
N ARG A 64 -17.41 7.51 22.18
CA ARG A 64 -18.79 7.98 22.03
C ARG A 64 -19.67 6.87 21.44
N HIS A 65 -19.21 6.18 20.41
CA HIS A 65 -19.93 5.04 19.82
C HIS A 65 -20.09 3.90 20.83
N ALA A 66 -19.04 3.55 21.58
CA ALA A 66 -19.09 2.57 22.67
C ALA A 66 -20.14 2.92 23.72
N CYS A 67 -20.28 4.21 24.05
CA CYS A 67 -21.30 4.69 24.98
C CYS A 67 -22.71 4.55 24.41
N LEU A 68 -22.94 5.03 23.17
CA LEU A 68 -24.25 5.05 22.53
C LEU A 68 -24.80 3.65 22.24
N THR A 69 -23.91 2.70 21.97
CA THR A 69 -24.25 1.29 21.66
C THR A 69 -24.19 0.38 22.89
N GLU A 70 -23.87 0.94 24.06
CA GLU A 70 -23.65 0.19 25.31
C GLU A 70 -22.66 -0.99 25.15
N SER A 71 -21.74 -0.87 24.19
CA SER A 71 -20.79 -1.93 23.82
C SER A 71 -19.39 -1.60 24.32
N PRO A 72 -18.67 -2.54 24.96
CA PRO A 72 -17.31 -2.31 25.43
C PRO A 72 -16.33 -2.32 24.25
N ILE A 73 -16.14 -1.17 23.61
CA ILE A 73 -15.20 -1.00 22.49
C ILE A 73 -13.95 -0.30 23.00
N GLY A 74 -12.81 -0.98 22.93
CA GLY A 74 -11.48 -0.44 23.19
C GLY A 74 -10.76 -0.09 21.90
N ILE A 75 -9.61 0.58 21.99
CA ILE A 75 -8.70 0.73 20.86
C ILE A 75 -7.88 -0.55 20.74
N PHE A 76 -8.00 -1.26 19.61
CA PHE A 76 -7.16 -2.40 19.29
C PHE A 76 -5.77 -1.95 18.81
N HIS A 77 -5.72 -1.01 17.87
CA HIS A 77 -4.47 -0.34 17.45
C HIS A 77 -4.73 1.06 16.87
N LYS A 78 -3.67 1.87 16.74
CA LYS A 78 -3.71 3.16 16.03
C LYS A 78 -3.80 2.94 14.51
N GLY A 79 -4.50 3.81 13.79
CA GLY A 79 -4.79 3.68 12.35
C GLY A 79 -6.08 2.91 12.06
N PHE A 80 -6.51 2.87 10.80
CA PHE A 80 -7.70 2.13 10.36
C PHE A 80 -7.55 0.62 10.57
N CYS A 81 -8.64 -0.07 10.89
CA CYS A 81 -8.68 -1.53 10.88
C CYS A 81 -8.32 -2.05 9.49
N LYS A 82 -7.59 -3.16 9.45
CA LYS A 82 -7.39 -3.91 8.21
C LYS A 82 -8.76 -4.47 7.81
N LYS A 83 -9.38 -3.96 6.74
CA LYS A 83 -10.63 -4.54 6.24
C LYS A 83 -10.41 -6.05 6.08
N ALA A 84 -11.35 -6.85 6.60
CA ALA A 84 -11.47 -8.24 6.20
C ALA A 84 -11.56 -8.26 4.67
N LYS A 85 -10.45 -8.59 4.01
CA LYS A 85 -10.45 -8.83 2.57
C LYS A 85 -11.51 -9.89 2.35
N GLN A 86 -12.50 -9.62 1.50
CA GLN A 86 -13.44 -10.64 1.04
C GLN A 86 -12.63 -11.89 0.72
N VAL A 87 -12.95 -12.99 1.38
CA VAL A 87 -12.25 -14.26 1.22
C VAL A 87 -12.37 -14.66 -0.26
N LYS A 88 -11.32 -14.37 -1.04
CA LYS A 88 -11.07 -15.10 -2.28
C LYS A 88 -10.96 -16.58 -1.89
N PRO A 89 -11.57 -17.52 -2.66
CA PRO A 89 -11.55 -18.92 -2.30
C PRO A 89 -10.10 -19.39 -2.09
N LYS A 90 -9.89 -20.06 -0.96
CA LYS A 90 -8.61 -20.52 -0.40
C LYS A 90 -7.51 -20.68 -1.45
N LYS A 91 -6.50 -19.80 -1.42
CA LYS A 91 -5.14 -20.28 -1.68
C LYS A 91 -4.88 -21.35 -0.61
N LYS A 92 -4.40 -22.52 -1.04
CA LYS A 92 -3.90 -23.58 -0.15
C LYS A 92 -3.01 -22.95 0.91
N GLU A 93 -2.90 -23.55 2.09
CA GLU A 93 -1.86 -23.20 3.07
C GLU A 93 -0.51 -23.11 2.33
N VAL A 94 -0.10 -21.89 2.00
CA VAL A 94 1.23 -21.57 1.48
C VAL A 94 2.05 -21.43 2.76
N ASN A 95 3.21 -22.07 2.81
CA ASN A 95 4.17 -21.77 3.87
C ASN A 95 4.39 -20.25 3.87
N ASP A 96 3.97 -19.55 4.93
CA ASP A 96 4.10 -18.09 5.10
C ASP A 96 5.58 -17.61 5.13
N ASP A 97 6.53 -18.51 4.90
CA ASP A 97 7.98 -18.29 4.98
C ASP A 97 8.62 -17.91 3.63
N GLU A 98 7.95 -18.09 2.47
CA GLU A 98 8.54 -17.74 1.17
C GLU A 98 7.93 -16.43 0.62
N PRO A 99 8.72 -15.35 0.47
CA PRO A 99 8.22 -14.09 -0.05
C PRO A 99 7.84 -14.18 -1.53
N ASP A 100 6.81 -13.42 -1.93
CA ASP A 100 6.58 -13.13 -3.34
C ASP A 100 7.79 -12.35 -3.88
N VAL A 101 8.48 -12.93 -4.87
CA VAL A 101 9.67 -12.36 -5.51
C VAL A 101 9.53 -12.50 -7.02
N CYS A 102 9.90 -11.49 -7.78
CA CYS A 102 10.07 -11.64 -9.22
C CYS A 102 11.52 -12.06 -9.51
N TYR A 103 11.75 -13.37 -9.59
CA TYR A 103 13.07 -13.88 -9.96
C TYR A 103 13.45 -13.47 -11.38
N SER A 104 14.75 -13.40 -11.66
CA SER A 104 15.32 -13.08 -12.98
C SER A 104 14.64 -13.81 -14.15
N ALA A 105 14.38 -15.12 -14.02
CA ALA A 105 13.67 -15.90 -15.03
C ALA A 105 12.22 -15.43 -15.25
N GLN A 106 11.53 -14.99 -14.20
CA GLN A 106 10.17 -14.45 -14.29
C GLN A 106 10.17 -13.04 -14.89
N ARG A 107 11.10 -12.19 -14.50
CA ARG A 107 11.31 -10.86 -15.08
C ARG A 107 11.57 -10.95 -16.58
N ASP A 108 12.48 -11.84 -16.99
CA ASP A 108 12.85 -12.01 -18.38
C ASP A 108 11.67 -12.59 -19.19
N ALA A 109 10.94 -13.56 -18.64
CA ALA A 109 9.71 -14.07 -19.24
C ALA A 109 8.61 -13.00 -19.33
N PHE A 110 8.47 -12.15 -18.31
CA PHE A 110 7.53 -11.04 -18.29
C PHE A 110 7.83 -10.05 -19.42
N LEU A 111 9.09 -9.65 -19.60
CA LEU A 111 9.51 -8.78 -20.69
C LEU A 111 9.19 -9.36 -22.07
N VAL A 112 9.49 -10.65 -22.29
CA VAL A 112 9.17 -11.33 -23.55
C VAL A 112 7.67 -11.33 -23.83
N VAL A 113 6.85 -11.62 -22.80
CA VAL A 113 5.39 -11.65 -22.93
C VAL A 113 4.83 -10.26 -23.20
N VAL A 114 5.32 -9.23 -22.50
CA VAL A 114 4.92 -7.84 -22.70
C VAL A 114 5.27 -7.36 -24.10
N ASN A 115 6.52 -7.57 -24.53
CA ASN A 115 6.98 -7.11 -25.85
C ASN A 115 6.17 -7.80 -26.96
N ARG A 116 6.00 -9.12 -26.89
CA ARG A 116 5.14 -9.86 -27.83
C ARG A 116 3.71 -9.31 -27.85
N HIS A 117 3.09 -9.11 -26.69
CA HIS A 117 1.73 -8.61 -26.60
C HIS A 117 1.59 -7.21 -27.22
N TRP A 118 2.57 -6.32 -27.00
CA TRP A 118 2.57 -5.00 -27.60
C TRP A 118 2.77 -5.02 -29.11
N GLN A 119 3.57 -5.95 -29.65
CA GLN A 119 3.67 -6.16 -31.10
C GLN A 119 2.35 -6.67 -31.68
N GLU A 120 1.71 -7.65 -31.04
CA GLU A 120 0.43 -8.23 -31.48
C GLU A 120 -0.73 -7.22 -31.43
N THR A 121 -0.66 -6.24 -30.53
CA THR A 121 -1.72 -5.24 -30.33
C THR A 121 -1.39 -3.87 -30.93
N LEU A 122 -0.26 -3.74 -31.65
CA LEU A 122 0.23 -2.47 -32.20
C LEU A 122 -0.78 -1.83 -33.16
N ASP A 123 -1.27 -2.60 -34.14
CA ASP A 123 -2.24 -2.13 -35.14
C ASP A 123 -3.57 -1.67 -34.52
N SER A 124 -3.88 -2.14 -33.32
CA SER A 124 -5.10 -1.76 -32.58
C SER A 124 -4.92 -0.51 -31.72
N GLN A 125 -3.73 0.06 -31.66
CA GLN A 125 -3.50 1.26 -30.84
C GLN A 125 -4.03 2.52 -31.53
N PRO A 126 -4.71 3.43 -30.81
CA PRO A 126 -5.27 4.66 -31.39
C PRO A 126 -4.23 5.59 -32.02
N TRP A 127 -2.98 5.52 -31.55
CA TRP A 127 -1.87 6.36 -32.01
C TRP A 127 -1.05 5.72 -33.14
N HIS A 128 -1.31 4.45 -33.49
CA HIS A 128 -0.53 3.74 -34.49
C HIS A 128 -0.90 4.17 -35.91
N VAL A 129 0.11 4.34 -36.77
CA VAL A 129 -0.03 4.64 -38.20
C VAL A 129 0.77 3.62 -38.99
N ALA A 130 0.15 3.02 -40.00
CA ALA A 130 0.81 2.05 -40.86
C ALA A 130 2.08 2.65 -41.52
N GLY A 131 3.20 1.93 -41.41
CA GLY A 131 4.49 2.36 -41.94
C GLY A 131 5.41 3.07 -40.93
N MET A 132 4.97 3.25 -39.67
CA MET A 132 5.86 3.67 -38.58
C MET A 132 7.08 2.76 -38.46
N THR A 133 8.24 3.37 -38.24
CA THR A 133 9.47 2.66 -37.87
C THR A 133 9.33 2.02 -36.49
N PHE A 134 10.19 1.05 -36.20
CA PHE A 134 10.24 0.42 -34.87
C PHE A 134 10.34 1.45 -33.74
N ARG A 135 11.22 2.46 -33.89
CA ARG A 135 11.40 3.51 -32.88
C ARG A 135 10.19 4.44 -32.74
N GLU A 136 9.50 4.77 -33.83
CA GLU A 136 8.27 5.56 -33.78
C GLU A 136 7.13 4.80 -33.08
N SER A 137 7.00 3.49 -33.35
CA SER A 137 6.05 2.63 -32.64
C SER A 137 6.36 2.54 -31.13
N LEU A 138 7.65 2.50 -30.76
CA LEU A 138 8.06 2.57 -29.36
C LEU A 138 7.77 3.93 -28.73
N TRP A 139 7.99 5.03 -29.46
CA TRP A 139 7.65 6.37 -29.00
C TRP A 139 6.15 6.51 -28.73
N GLY A 140 5.30 6.03 -29.64
CA GLY A 140 3.86 6.01 -29.47
C GLY A 140 3.43 5.22 -28.23
N ARG A 141 4.07 4.06 -27.99
CA ARG A 141 3.85 3.27 -26.78
C ARG A 141 4.27 4.02 -25.53
N PHE A 142 5.50 4.51 -25.47
CA PHE A 142 6.06 5.26 -24.35
C PHE A 142 5.16 6.42 -23.96
N TYR A 143 4.84 7.27 -24.92
CA TYR A 143 3.98 8.44 -24.72
C TYR A 143 2.55 8.07 -24.29
N SER A 144 2.03 6.90 -24.71
CA SER A 144 0.72 6.43 -24.23
C SER A 144 0.76 5.85 -22.82
N CYS A 145 1.92 5.37 -22.38
CA CYS A 145 2.14 4.87 -21.02
C CYS A 145 2.38 6.02 -20.02
N ASP A 146 3.03 7.11 -20.46
CA ASP A 146 3.34 8.31 -19.67
C ASP A 146 2.04 9.13 -19.44
N ARG A 147 1.46 8.97 -18.25
CA ARG A 147 0.13 9.52 -17.93
C ARG A 147 0.24 10.93 -17.35
N ASP A 148 1.29 11.20 -16.59
CA ASP A 148 1.51 12.49 -15.96
C ASP A 148 2.33 13.47 -16.83
N ARG A 149 2.87 12.97 -17.95
CA ARG A 149 3.57 13.70 -19.02
C ARG A 149 4.89 14.31 -18.55
N ASP A 150 5.59 13.62 -17.67
CA ASP A 150 6.91 14.04 -17.23
C ASP A 150 8.05 13.55 -18.14
N ASN A 151 7.73 12.78 -19.19
CA ASN A 151 8.63 12.12 -20.14
C ASN A 151 9.48 11.00 -19.53
N TYR A 152 9.03 10.42 -18.43
CA TYR A 152 9.58 9.21 -17.84
C TYR A 152 8.47 8.17 -17.67
N LEU A 153 8.85 6.91 -17.45
CA LEU A 153 7.93 5.88 -17.01
C LEU A 153 8.34 5.38 -15.64
N GLY A 154 7.51 5.68 -14.64
CA GLY A 154 7.63 5.10 -13.30
C GLY A 154 6.95 3.73 -13.18
N THR A 155 7.06 3.13 -11.99
CA THR A 155 6.44 1.84 -11.65
C THR A 155 4.95 1.81 -11.97
N ASP A 156 4.18 2.79 -11.51
CA ASP A 156 2.72 2.80 -11.66
C ASP A 156 2.30 2.91 -13.13
N GLU A 157 3.03 3.70 -13.92
CA GLU A 157 2.76 3.92 -15.33
C GLU A 157 3.07 2.69 -16.16
N LEU A 158 4.24 2.10 -15.95
CA LEU A 158 4.64 0.88 -16.63
C LEU A 158 3.79 -0.33 -16.19
N LEU A 159 3.42 -0.41 -14.91
CA LEU A 159 2.52 -1.46 -14.40
C LEU A 159 1.15 -1.35 -15.05
N ASN A 160 0.58 -0.15 -15.14
CA ASN A 160 -0.68 0.07 -15.83
C ASN A 160 -0.56 -0.21 -17.34
N CYS A 161 0.54 0.20 -17.98
CA CYS A 161 0.73 0.05 -19.42
C CYS A 161 0.96 -1.41 -19.85
N THR A 162 1.50 -2.23 -18.95
CA THR A 162 1.70 -3.66 -19.18
C THR A 162 0.49 -4.49 -18.75
N SER A 163 -0.52 -3.93 -18.08
CA SER A 163 -1.62 -4.66 -17.43
C SER A 163 -2.38 -5.64 -18.34
N SER A 164 -2.53 -5.33 -19.63
CA SER A 164 -3.23 -6.19 -20.61
C SER A 164 -2.41 -7.41 -21.06
N ALA A 165 -1.10 -7.42 -20.82
CA ALA A 165 -0.24 -8.51 -21.27
C ALA A 165 -0.53 -9.82 -20.50
N PRO A 166 -0.62 -10.97 -21.18
CA PRO A 166 -1.02 -12.24 -20.56
C PRO A 166 0.14 -12.92 -19.83
N PHE A 167 0.63 -12.28 -18.76
CA PHE A 167 1.62 -12.87 -17.85
C PHE A 167 0.95 -13.70 -16.77
N ARG A 168 1.58 -14.82 -16.38
CA ARG A 168 1.15 -15.67 -15.26
C ARG A 168 2.31 -15.88 -14.30
N ALA A 169 2.12 -15.51 -13.04
CA ALA A 169 3.01 -15.83 -11.95
C ALA A 169 2.99 -17.34 -11.66
N ARG A 170 3.93 -17.82 -10.83
CA ARG A 170 3.91 -19.21 -10.39
C ARG A 170 2.66 -19.49 -9.53
N PRO A 171 2.16 -20.74 -9.48
CA PRO A 171 0.92 -21.07 -8.76
C PRO A 171 0.89 -20.64 -7.29
N GLU A 172 2.04 -20.69 -6.63
CA GLU A 172 2.26 -20.31 -5.23
C GLU A 172 2.23 -18.79 -5.00
N GLN A 173 2.52 -17.99 -6.02
CA GLN A 173 2.70 -16.55 -5.89
C GLN A 173 1.40 -15.76 -6.06
N ASP A 174 1.37 -14.54 -5.52
CA ASP A 174 0.33 -13.56 -5.85
C ASP A 174 0.57 -12.94 -7.23
N GLN A 175 -0.42 -13.09 -8.11
CA GLN A 175 -0.35 -12.66 -9.50
C GLN A 175 -0.18 -11.14 -9.66
N GLU A 176 -0.83 -10.36 -8.81
CA GLU A 176 -0.82 -8.89 -8.90
C GLU A 176 0.48 -8.35 -8.32
N LEU A 177 0.88 -8.86 -7.15
CA LEU A 177 2.14 -8.49 -6.52
C LEU A 177 3.34 -8.91 -7.35
N THR A 178 3.37 -10.14 -7.86
CA THR A 178 4.47 -10.60 -8.72
C THR A 178 4.60 -9.76 -9.98
N ARG A 179 3.47 -9.28 -10.53
CA ARG A 179 3.50 -8.38 -11.69
C ARG A 179 4.16 -7.05 -11.35
N ALA A 180 3.78 -6.43 -10.22
CA ALA A 180 4.39 -5.19 -9.75
C ALA A 180 5.90 -5.37 -9.52
N LEU A 181 6.30 -6.46 -8.83
CA LEU A 181 7.70 -6.78 -8.59
C LEU A 181 8.50 -6.99 -9.89
N CYS A 182 7.90 -7.61 -10.90
CA CYS A 182 8.55 -7.77 -12.21
C CYS A 182 8.68 -6.46 -12.97
N VAL A 183 7.74 -5.53 -12.82
CA VAL A 183 7.84 -4.19 -13.39
C VAL A 183 8.98 -3.43 -12.73
N ASP A 184 9.04 -3.41 -11.40
CA ASP A 184 10.15 -2.77 -10.66
C ASP A 184 11.50 -3.36 -11.03
N ALA A 185 11.60 -4.69 -11.08
CA ALA A 185 12.84 -5.38 -11.47
C ALA A 185 13.24 -5.12 -12.93
N LEU A 186 12.27 -4.78 -13.82
CA LEU A 186 12.57 -4.35 -15.18
C LEU A 186 13.07 -2.92 -15.24
N ILE A 187 12.44 -2.00 -14.50
CA ILE A 187 12.87 -0.61 -14.41
C ILE A 187 14.31 -0.58 -13.89
N ASP A 188 14.59 -1.18 -12.73
CA ASP A 188 15.94 -1.25 -12.14
C ASP A 188 16.98 -1.95 -13.05
N ALA A 189 16.55 -2.85 -13.93
CA ALA A 189 17.45 -3.51 -14.87
C ALA A 189 17.77 -2.67 -16.12
N ALA A 190 16.84 -1.81 -16.53
CA ALA A 190 16.95 -0.98 -17.73
C ALA A 190 17.39 0.46 -17.43
N ASP A 191 17.19 0.92 -16.21
CA ASP A 191 17.59 2.23 -15.68
C ASP A 191 19.12 2.29 -15.54
N VAL A 192 19.75 2.94 -16.52
CA VAL A 192 21.20 3.09 -16.61
C VAL A 192 21.67 4.20 -15.69
N ASN A 193 20.87 5.26 -15.56
CA ASN A 193 21.24 6.48 -14.86
C ASN A 193 20.94 6.41 -13.33
N ARG A 194 20.15 5.41 -12.91
CA ARG A 194 19.73 5.09 -11.53
C ARG A 194 18.76 6.09 -10.90
N ASP A 195 17.88 6.69 -11.69
CA ASP A 195 16.84 7.62 -11.23
C ASP A 195 15.50 6.93 -10.90
N TRP A 196 15.44 5.60 -11.02
CA TRP A 196 14.31 4.72 -10.77
C TRP A 196 13.14 4.93 -11.72
N ARG A 197 13.40 5.48 -12.90
CA ARG A 197 12.44 5.66 -13.96
C ARG A 197 13.07 5.25 -15.28
N LEU A 198 12.25 5.17 -16.33
CA LEU A 198 12.75 4.94 -17.67
C LEU A 198 12.56 6.19 -18.50
N ASP A 199 13.67 6.76 -18.97
CA ASP A 199 13.62 7.68 -20.10
C ASP A 199 13.34 6.92 -21.42
N PHE A 200 13.13 7.66 -22.51
CA PHE A 200 12.81 7.04 -23.79
C PHE A 200 13.94 6.17 -24.36
N GLU A 201 15.20 6.48 -24.09
CA GLU A 201 16.34 5.69 -24.58
C GLU A 201 16.50 4.40 -23.79
N GLU A 202 16.31 4.44 -22.47
CA GLU A 202 16.29 3.26 -21.60
C GLU A 202 15.13 2.33 -21.96
N PHE A 203 13.93 2.90 -22.15
CA PHE A 203 12.76 2.16 -22.62
C PHE A 203 12.99 1.53 -24.01
N THR A 204 13.59 2.28 -24.94
CA THR A 204 13.90 1.79 -26.28
C THR A 204 14.91 0.65 -26.24
N THR A 205 15.95 0.80 -25.42
CA THR A 205 17.00 -0.22 -25.25
C THR A 205 16.41 -1.51 -24.67
N MET A 206 15.58 -1.39 -23.63
CA MET A 206 14.90 -2.52 -22.98
C MET A 206 14.03 -3.34 -23.96
N LEU A 207 13.41 -2.69 -24.95
CA LEU A 207 12.50 -3.35 -25.90
C LEU A 207 13.15 -3.72 -27.23
N SER A 208 14.41 -3.34 -27.42
CA SER A 208 15.14 -3.59 -28.66
C SER A 208 15.32 -5.08 -28.92
N PRO A 209 15.29 -5.52 -30.19
CA PRO A 209 15.52 -6.92 -30.54
C PRO A 209 16.87 -7.41 -29.99
N GLY A 210 16.84 -8.51 -29.23
CA GLY A 210 18.04 -9.11 -28.65
C GLY A 210 18.48 -8.52 -27.32
N TYR A 211 17.76 -7.53 -26.76
CA TYR A 211 17.98 -7.10 -25.39
C TYR A 211 17.84 -8.28 -24.42
N ARG A 212 18.76 -8.35 -23.46
CA ARG A 212 18.74 -9.31 -22.36
C ARG A 212 18.97 -8.52 -21.07
N PRO A 213 18.00 -8.52 -20.13
CA PRO A 213 18.21 -7.89 -18.85
C PRO A 213 19.49 -8.41 -18.17
N PRO A 214 20.29 -7.53 -17.54
CA PRO A 214 21.49 -7.96 -16.83
C PRO A 214 21.14 -8.97 -15.72
N GLN A 215 22.00 -9.98 -15.56
CA GLN A 215 21.95 -10.90 -14.43
C GLN A 215 22.69 -10.27 -13.24
N LYS A 216 22.02 -10.17 -12.10
CA LYS A 216 22.64 -9.79 -10.83
C LYS A 216 23.10 -11.07 -10.14
N GLN A 217 24.39 -11.15 -9.81
CA GLN A 217 24.97 -12.21 -9.00
C GLN A 217 25.44 -11.59 -7.69
N CYS A 218 25.11 -12.22 -6.57
CA CYS A 218 25.56 -11.81 -5.25
C CYS A 218 26.75 -12.67 -4.82
N SER A 219 27.71 -12.10 -4.09
CA SER A 219 28.84 -12.86 -3.54
C SER A 219 28.65 -13.03 -2.04
N LEU A 220 28.60 -14.26 -1.55
CA LEU A 220 28.56 -14.60 -0.13
C LEU A 220 29.72 -15.58 0.15
N GLU A 221 30.60 -15.22 1.07
CA GLU A 221 31.78 -16.03 1.47
C GLU A 221 32.69 -16.49 0.31
N GLY A 222 32.76 -15.71 -0.77
CA GLY A 222 33.57 -16.03 -1.96
C GLY A 222 32.88 -16.91 -3.00
N SER A 223 31.67 -17.40 -2.70
CA SER A 223 30.78 -18.09 -3.64
C SER A 223 29.86 -17.08 -4.33
N LYS A 224 29.56 -17.32 -5.61
CA LYS A 224 28.62 -16.52 -6.39
C LYS A 224 27.27 -17.22 -6.43
N TYR A 225 26.22 -16.47 -6.15
CA TYR A 225 24.85 -16.96 -6.13
C TYR A 225 24.02 -16.21 -7.16
N TYR A 226 23.14 -16.96 -7.83
CA TYR A 226 22.14 -16.41 -8.72
C TYR A 226 20.91 -15.98 -7.92
N ASP A 227 20.15 -15.05 -8.51
CA ASP A 227 18.88 -14.62 -7.94
C ASP A 227 17.89 -15.79 -7.77
N GLY A 228 17.47 -16.04 -6.53
CA GLY A 228 16.63 -17.18 -6.13
C GLY A 228 17.36 -18.48 -5.81
N GLU A 229 18.69 -18.46 -5.69
CA GLU A 229 19.47 -19.62 -5.24
C GLU A 229 19.50 -19.72 -3.71
N ASP A 230 19.13 -20.88 -3.18
CA ASP A 230 19.13 -21.14 -1.74
C ASP A 230 20.56 -21.19 -1.21
N VAL A 231 20.83 -20.39 -0.17
CA VAL A 231 22.07 -20.46 0.60
C VAL A 231 21.85 -21.30 1.84
N HIS A 232 22.45 -22.49 1.90
CA HIS A 232 22.55 -23.24 3.15
C HIS A 232 23.65 -22.61 4.01
N VAL A 233 23.25 -21.79 4.98
CA VAL A 233 24.14 -21.38 6.06
C VAL A 233 24.14 -22.49 7.11
N ASP A 234 25.24 -23.25 7.17
CA ASP A 234 25.47 -24.20 8.25
C ASP A 234 25.57 -23.42 9.57
N GLY A 235 24.47 -23.41 10.33
CA GLY A 235 24.42 -22.83 11.67
C GLY A 235 25.25 -23.65 12.64
N ASN A 236 26.57 -23.48 12.60
CA ASN A 236 27.47 -24.07 13.60
C ASN A 236 28.20 -23.00 14.41
N HIS A 237 27.84 -23.00 15.70
CA HIS A 237 28.59 -22.59 16.88
C HIS A 237 28.95 -21.11 17.06
N TRP A 238 28.26 -20.46 18.02
CA TRP A 238 28.86 -19.93 19.26
C TRP A 238 27.87 -20.07 20.42
#